data_AF-A0A1M5IQH8-F1
#
_entry.id   AF-A0A1M5IQH8-F1
#
_cell.length_a   1.000
_cell.length_b   1.000
_cell.length_c   1.000
_cell.angle_alpha   90.00
_cell.angle_beta   90.00
_cell.angle_gamma   90.00
#
_symmetry.space_group_name_H-M   'P 1'
#
loop_
_entity.id
_entity.type
_entity.pdbx_description
1 polymer ?
#
loop_
_entity_poly.entity_id
_entity_poly.type
_entity_poly.pdbx_seq_one_letter_code
_entity_poly.pdbx_strand_id
1 'polypeptide(L)'
;MKNYLKVFLLIGLTNLTIAQNDIAHLALPNPLVYNNSETILNSEYLTTVTNKEFPVNVQNLQNAVANYNIKTSDVYLSKIDSDYIVKFKQANNFITASYDKDGQLLTCQENYKSIKLPYVLSSKLIKEYPNWGIKKVDCEIQYTKDKQHSEIIYRVLINNKNKSKRIALTL
;
A
#
# COMPACT_ATOMS: atom_id res chain seq x y z
N MET A 1 48.83 18.91 -32.59
CA MET A 1 47.76 19.58 -31.80
C MET A 1 46.53 18.68 -31.88
N LYS A 2 46.34 17.59 -31.13
CA LYS A 2 46.34 17.32 -29.67
C LYS A 2 45.28 18.14 -28.92
N ASN A 3 44.18 17.46 -28.56
CA ASN A 3 43.24 17.71 -27.44
C ASN A 3 41.97 18.59 -27.62
N TYR A 4 41.04 18.24 -28.52
CA TYR A 4 39.66 18.78 -28.41
C TYR A 4 38.53 17.74 -28.34
N LEU A 5 38.82 16.43 -28.39
CA LEU A 5 37.80 15.38 -28.33
C LEU A 5 37.50 14.87 -26.90
N LYS A 6 37.76 15.67 -25.86
CA LYS A 6 37.58 15.24 -24.45
C LYS A 6 36.70 16.19 -23.61
N VAL A 7 35.94 17.09 -24.23
CA VAL A 7 35.06 18.01 -23.47
C VAL A 7 33.59 17.59 -23.52
N PHE A 8 33.17 16.77 -24.48
CA PHE A 8 31.75 16.40 -24.61
C PHE A 8 31.27 15.24 -23.71
N LEU A 9 32.17 14.59 -22.96
CA LEU A 9 31.81 13.46 -22.08
C LEU A 9 31.41 13.89 -20.64
N LEU A 10 31.56 15.17 -20.29
CA LEU A 10 31.43 15.64 -18.91
C LEU A 10 30.15 16.42 -18.58
N ILE A 11 29.33 16.77 -19.57
CA ILE A 11 28.09 17.56 -19.36
C ILE A 11 26.83 16.68 -19.37
N GLY A 12 26.95 15.39 -19.73
CA GLY A 12 25.83 14.46 -19.83
C GLY A 12 25.43 13.72 -18.54
N LEU A 13 26.17 13.88 -17.44
CA LEU A 13 26.01 13.06 -16.23
C LEU A 13 25.32 13.77 -15.03
N THR A 14 24.96 15.05 -15.12
CA THR A 14 24.43 15.79 -13.95
C THR A 14 22.90 15.84 -13.85
N ASN A 15 22.14 15.17 -14.73
CA ASN A 15 20.68 15.28 -14.73
C ASN A 15 19.91 14.01 -14.27
N LEU A 16 20.55 13.07 -13.57
CA LEU A 16 19.86 11.85 -13.07
C LEU A 16 19.62 11.81 -11.56
N THR A 17 19.78 12.92 -10.84
CA THR A 17 19.55 12.96 -9.38
C THR A 17 18.46 13.95 -8.99
N ILE A 18 17.25 13.84 -9.55
CA ILE A 18 16.04 14.33 -8.88
C ILE A 18 14.99 13.24 -8.96
N ALA A 19 15.11 12.27 -8.06
CA ALA A 19 14.04 11.37 -7.63
C ALA A 19 14.51 10.65 -6.35
N GLN A 20 15.05 11.39 -5.38
CA GLN A 20 15.15 10.87 -4.01
C GLN A 20 13.80 11.15 -3.35
N ASN A 21 12.82 10.29 -3.61
CA ASN A 21 11.64 10.26 -2.75
C ASN A 21 12.09 9.66 -1.43
N ASP A 22 12.30 10.52 -0.43
CA ASP A 22 12.54 10.08 0.94
C ASP A 22 11.29 9.32 1.41
N ILE A 23 11.41 7.98 1.47
CA ILE A 23 10.37 7.11 1.99
C ILE A 23 10.46 7.17 3.51
N ALA A 24 9.61 7.97 4.15
CA ALA A 24 9.47 7.96 5.60
C ALA A 24 8.92 6.58 6.04
N HIS A 25 9.63 5.91 6.96
CA HIS A 25 9.24 4.62 7.52
C HIS A 25 8.73 4.81 8.95
N LEU A 26 7.42 4.62 9.17
CA LEU A 26 6.82 4.69 10.50
C LEU A 26 6.69 3.29 11.10
N ALA A 27 7.27 3.09 12.29
CA ALA A 27 6.97 1.96 13.14
C ALA A 27 5.76 2.32 14.01
N LEU A 28 4.64 1.60 13.86
CA LEU A 28 3.42 1.85 14.62
C LEU A 28 3.64 1.60 16.12
N PRO A 29 3.30 2.54 17.02
CA PRO A 29 3.26 2.28 18.46
C PRO A 29 2.14 1.30 18.80
N ASN A 30 2.28 0.61 19.95
CA ASN A 30 1.31 -0.34 20.49
C ASN A 30 -0.13 0.23 20.54
N PRO A 31 -1.17 -0.61 20.44
CA PRO A 31 -2.53 -0.17 20.17
C PRO A 31 -3.26 0.23 21.45
N LEU A 32 -2.95 1.36 22.08
CA LEU A 32 -3.80 1.95 23.13
C LEU A 32 -3.66 3.47 23.14
N VAL A 33 -4.70 4.15 22.64
CA VAL A 33 -5.38 5.37 23.14
C VAL A 33 -6.11 5.96 21.93
N TYR A 34 -7.40 5.66 21.82
CA TYR A 34 -8.30 6.27 20.84
C TYR A 34 -9.00 7.43 21.54
N ASN A 35 -8.60 8.66 21.20
CA ASN A 35 -9.31 9.86 21.64
C ASN A 35 -10.53 10.06 20.73
N ASN A 36 -11.71 9.85 21.30
CA ASN A 36 -13.00 10.12 20.68
C ASN A 36 -13.18 11.64 20.53
N SER A 37 -12.71 12.24 19.43
CA SER A 37 -13.19 13.51 18.84
C SER A 37 -12.22 14.07 17.77
N GLU A 38 -11.61 13.22 16.95
CA GLU A 38 -10.79 13.68 15.81
C GLU A 38 -11.49 13.34 14.49
N THR A 39 -11.71 14.35 13.65
CA THR A 39 -12.12 14.16 12.26
C THR A 39 -11.06 13.34 11.55
N ILE A 40 -11.41 12.14 11.08
CA ILE A 40 -10.49 11.28 10.32
C ILE A 40 -10.08 12.04 9.04
N LEU A 41 -8.79 12.33 8.92
CA LEU A 41 -8.23 13.17 7.85
C LEU A 41 -8.51 12.60 6.45
N ASN A 42 -8.20 11.32 6.25
CA ASN A 42 -8.36 10.62 4.99
C ASN A 42 -9.55 9.65 5.06
N SER A 43 -10.72 10.16 5.47
CA SER A 43 -11.93 9.34 5.67
C SER A 43 -12.45 8.69 4.38
N GLU A 44 -12.37 9.38 3.23
CA GLU A 44 -12.75 8.86 1.92
C GLU A 44 -12.04 7.53 1.60
N TYR A 45 -10.73 7.48 1.86
CA TYR A 45 -9.94 6.27 1.71
C TYR A 45 -10.54 5.09 2.49
N LEU A 46 -10.83 5.25 3.79
CA LEU A 46 -11.43 4.17 4.59
C LEU A 46 -12.77 3.69 4.01
N THR A 47 -13.61 4.59 3.50
CA THR A 47 -14.89 4.21 2.92
C THR A 47 -14.77 3.37 1.65
N THR A 48 -13.65 3.50 0.92
CA THR A 48 -13.41 2.77 -0.34
C THR A 48 -12.63 1.47 -0.16
N VAL A 49 -11.74 1.38 0.83
CA VAL A 49 -10.89 0.20 1.04
C VAL A 49 -11.36 -0.71 2.16
N THR A 50 -12.15 -0.24 3.12
CA THR A 50 -12.44 -1.04 4.33
C THR A 50 -13.52 -2.08 4.06
N ASN A 51 -13.18 -3.35 4.32
CA ASN A 51 -14.13 -4.46 4.35
C ASN A 51 -14.22 -5.04 5.77
N LYS A 52 -15.44 -5.26 6.28
CA LYS A 52 -15.68 -5.84 7.61
C LYS A 52 -15.06 -7.23 7.79
N GLU A 53 -14.81 -7.96 6.71
CA GLU A 53 -14.16 -9.28 6.75
C GLU A 53 -12.64 -9.19 6.88
N PHE A 54 -12.03 -8.01 6.78
CA PHE A 54 -10.58 -7.89 6.90
C PHE A 54 -10.09 -8.18 8.33
N PRO A 55 -8.93 -8.85 8.49
CA PRO A 55 -8.30 -9.02 9.79
C PRO A 55 -7.98 -7.71 10.50
N VAL A 56 -7.96 -7.72 11.83
CA VAL A 56 -7.70 -6.52 12.65
C VAL A 56 -6.36 -5.85 12.31
N ASN A 57 -5.31 -6.62 11.99
CA ASN A 57 -4.01 -6.05 11.60
C ASN A 57 -4.05 -5.30 10.24
N VAL A 58 -4.94 -5.71 9.33
CA VAL A 58 -5.19 -4.97 8.08
C VAL A 58 -5.87 -3.65 8.42
N GLN A 59 -6.96 -3.71 9.19
CA GLN A 59 -7.70 -2.52 9.62
C GLN A 59 -6.82 -1.53 10.39
N ASN A 60 -5.91 -2.00 11.23
CA ASN A 60 -4.98 -1.14 11.98
C ASN A 60 -4.04 -0.34 11.06
N LEU A 61 -3.50 -0.98 10.02
CA LEU A 61 -2.67 -0.27 9.03
C LEU A 61 -3.49 0.74 8.22
N GLN A 62 -4.71 0.37 7.80
CA GLN A 62 -5.62 1.27 7.09
C GLN A 62 -5.99 2.47 7.97
N ASN A 63 -6.30 2.25 9.25
CA ASN A 63 -6.56 3.32 10.21
C ASN A 63 -5.34 4.22 10.44
N ALA A 64 -4.12 3.67 10.41
CA ALA A 64 -2.92 4.48 10.52
C ALA A 64 -2.79 5.46 9.35
N VAL A 65 -3.03 5.01 8.12
CA VAL A 65 -3.06 5.86 6.92
C VAL A 65 -4.18 6.89 7.02
N ALA A 66 -5.37 6.47 7.45
CA ALA A 66 -6.54 7.34 7.56
C ALA A 66 -6.34 8.55 8.48
N ASN A 67 -5.57 8.36 9.56
CA ASN A 67 -5.29 9.39 10.56
C ASN A 67 -3.93 10.09 10.35
N TYR A 68 -3.14 9.69 9.35
CA TYR A 68 -1.82 10.26 9.14
C TYR A 68 -1.90 11.65 8.50
N ASN A 69 -1.21 12.61 9.12
CA ASN A 69 -1.00 13.95 8.58
C ASN A 69 0.45 14.12 8.13
N ILE A 70 0.71 14.18 6.82
CA ILE A 70 2.08 14.39 6.33
C ILE A 70 2.64 15.74 6.77
N LYS A 71 1.80 16.76 6.99
CA LYS A 71 2.25 18.12 7.37
C LYS A 71 2.89 18.20 8.74
N THR A 72 2.67 17.19 9.59
CA THR A 72 3.31 17.11 10.92
C THR A 72 4.64 16.36 10.89
N SER A 73 5.06 15.88 9.72
CA SER A 73 6.32 15.15 9.55
C SER A 73 7.50 16.09 9.39
N ASP A 74 8.66 15.75 9.95
CA ASP A 74 9.89 16.53 9.83
C ASP A 74 10.40 16.67 8.39
N VAL A 75 10.04 15.72 7.51
CA VAL A 75 10.39 15.75 6.08
C VAL A 75 9.44 16.62 5.24
N TYR A 76 8.36 17.15 5.83
CA TYR A 76 7.42 17.99 5.11
C TYR A 76 7.97 19.41 4.91
N LEU A 77 8.06 19.82 3.66
CA LEU A 77 8.59 21.12 3.26
C LEU A 77 7.50 21.91 2.54
N SER A 78 6.85 22.83 3.26
CA SER A 78 5.69 23.60 2.77
C SER A 78 5.95 24.44 1.52
N LYS A 79 7.22 24.69 1.19
CA LYS A 79 7.64 25.49 0.03
C LYS A 79 7.99 24.64 -1.21
N ILE A 80 7.99 23.32 -1.09
CA ILE A 80 8.34 22.40 -2.18
C ILE A 80 7.06 21.85 -2.80
N ASP A 81 6.96 21.98 -4.12
CA ASP A 81 5.89 21.40 -4.93
C ASP A 81 6.26 19.96 -5.31
N SER A 82 6.18 19.05 -4.34
CA SER A 82 6.47 17.63 -4.53
C SER A 82 5.49 16.75 -3.77
N ASP A 83 5.18 15.61 -4.36
CA ASP A 83 4.42 14.56 -3.68
C ASP A 83 5.29 13.85 -2.64
N TYR A 84 4.66 13.47 -1.54
CA TYR A 84 5.30 12.75 -0.44
C TYR A 84 4.91 11.28 -0.46
N ILE A 85 5.87 10.38 -0.31
CA ILE A 85 5.62 8.94 -0.20
C ILE A 85 5.90 8.47 1.22
N VAL A 86 4.91 7.89 1.87
CA VAL A 86 5.02 7.35 3.23
C VAL A 86 4.76 5.85 3.19
N LYS A 87 5.64 5.09 3.85
CA LYS A 87 5.50 3.64 3.96
C LYS A 87 5.14 3.24 5.37
N PHE A 88 3.92 2.73 5.53
CA PHE A 88 3.42 2.13 6.76
C PHE A 88 3.73 0.64 6.72
N LYS A 89 4.40 0.11 7.75
CA LYS A 89 4.80 -1.30 7.76
C LYS A 89 4.48 -1.93 9.11
N GLN A 90 3.87 -3.11 9.07
CA GLN A 90 3.68 -3.97 10.23
C GLN A 90 4.01 -5.41 9.85
N ALA A 91 5.10 -5.94 10.41
CA ALA A 91 5.67 -7.23 10.05
C ALA A 91 5.88 -7.35 8.52
N ASN A 92 5.18 -8.28 7.87
CA ASN A 92 5.25 -8.53 6.42
C ASN A 92 4.21 -7.74 5.61
N ASN A 93 3.34 -6.98 6.28
CA ASN A 93 2.31 -6.17 5.65
C ASN A 93 2.80 -4.73 5.51
N PHE A 94 2.43 -4.07 4.42
CA PHE A 94 2.76 -2.67 4.23
C PHE A 94 1.74 -1.94 3.36
N ILE A 95 1.66 -0.63 3.57
CA ILE A 95 0.95 0.32 2.71
C ILE A 95 1.95 1.38 2.28
N THR A 96 2.04 1.62 0.98
CA THR A 96 2.74 2.77 0.42
C THR A 96 1.68 3.80 0.03
N ALA A 97 1.67 4.95 0.70
CA ALA A 97 0.72 6.03 0.47
C ALA A 97 1.42 7.23 -0.16
N SER A 98 0.80 7.88 -1.15
CA SER A 98 1.27 9.13 -1.72
C SER A 98 0.36 10.30 -1.31
N TYR A 99 0.95 11.44 -0.97
CA TYR A 99 0.25 12.65 -0.55
C TYR A 99 0.69 13.83 -1.40
N ASP A 100 -0.23 14.71 -1.76
CA ASP A 100 0.12 15.97 -2.44
C ASP A 100 0.78 16.97 -1.46
N LYS A 101 1.25 18.09 -2.00
CA LYS A 101 1.81 19.20 -1.22
C LYS A 101 0.85 19.77 -0.15
N ASP A 102 -0.46 19.65 -0.39
CA ASP A 102 -1.51 20.12 0.49
C ASP A 102 -1.89 19.07 1.55
N GLY A 103 -1.16 17.95 1.59
CA GLY A 103 -1.31 16.86 2.54
C GLY A 103 -2.50 15.95 2.27
N GLN A 104 -3.11 16.02 1.08
CA GLN A 104 -4.22 15.17 0.70
C GLN A 104 -3.69 13.82 0.20
N LEU A 105 -4.29 12.74 0.67
CA LEU A 105 -3.97 11.39 0.21
C LEU A 105 -4.39 11.19 -1.25
N LEU A 106 -3.45 10.78 -2.10
CA LEU A 106 -3.65 10.59 -3.54
C LEU A 106 -3.82 9.11 -3.91
N THR A 107 -2.91 8.24 -3.43
CA THR A 107 -2.94 6.81 -3.77
C THR A 107 -2.49 5.97 -2.59
N CYS A 108 -2.94 4.71 -2.53
CA CYS A 108 -2.37 3.70 -1.65
C CYS A 108 -2.15 2.39 -2.42
N GLN A 109 -0.96 1.82 -2.24
CA GLN A 109 -0.64 0.44 -2.59
C GLN A 109 -0.48 -0.39 -1.32
N GLU A 110 -1.44 -1.26 -1.07
CA GLU A 110 -1.47 -2.11 0.13
C GLU A 110 -1.10 -3.54 -0.24
N ASN A 111 -0.26 -4.14 0.59
CA ASN A 111 0.20 -5.52 0.42
C ASN A 111 0.09 -6.25 1.75
N TYR A 112 -0.79 -7.26 1.79
CA TYR A 112 -1.04 -8.09 2.96
C TYR A 112 -0.68 -9.54 2.69
N LYS A 113 0.00 -10.17 3.65
CA LYS A 113 0.50 -11.53 3.54
C LYS A 113 -0.16 -12.45 4.56
N SER A 114 -0.54 -13.64 4.10
CA SER A 114 -1.13 -14.71 4.93
C SER A 114 -2.39 -14.26 5.69
N ILE A 115 -3.32 -13.62 4.99
CA ILE A 115 -4.60 -13.17 5.56
C ILE A 115 -5.72 -14.19 5.36
N LYS A 116 -6.86 -13.99 6.02
CA LYS A 116 -8.05 -14.81 5.79
C LYS A 116 -8.66 -14.47 4.42
N LEU A 117 -9.05 -15.49 3.66
CA LEU A 117 -9.83 -15.31 2.44
C LEU A 117 -11.32 -15.05 2.81
N PRO A 118 -11.98 -14.03 2.24
CA PRO A 118 -13.40 -13.77 2.43
C PRO A 118 -14.28 -15.00 2.21
N TYR A 119 -15.37 -15.09 2.95
CA TYR A 119 -16.23 -16.28 2.90
C TYR A 119 -16.76 -16.54 1.48
N VAL A 120 -17.22 -15.49 0.81
CA VAL A 120 -17.76 -15.54 -0.56
C VAL A 120 -16.74 -16.13 -1.53
N LEU A 121 -15.49 -15.66 -1.47
CA LEU A 121 -14.41 -16.14 -2.34
C LEU A 121 -13.99 -17.57 -1.97
N SER A 122 -13.91 -17.88 -0.69
CA SER A 122 -13.55 -19.23 -0.23
C SER A 122 -14.58 -20.28 -0.65
N SER A 123 -15.88 -19.97 -0.56
CA SER A 123 -16.96 -20.86 -0.97
C SER A 123 -16.93 -21.09 -2.48
N LYS A 124 -16.73 -20.04 -3.28
CA LYS A 124 -16.57 -20.14 -4.74
C LYS A 124 -15.38 -21.03 -5.10
N LEU A 125 -14.23 -20.79 -4.46
CA LEU A 125 -12.99 -21.50 -4.76
C LEU A 125 -13.08 -23.00 -4.44
N ILE A 126 -13.69 -23.37 -3.30
CA ILE A 126 -13.84 -24.78 -2.90
C ILE A 126 -14.78 -25.54 -3.87
N LYS A 127 -15.81 -24.87 -4.40
CA LYS A 127 -16.71 -25.45 -5.41
C LYS A 127 -16.00 -25.69 -6.74
N GLU A 128 -15.16 -24.74 -7.17
CA GLU A 128 -14.42 -24.82 -8.44
C GLU A 128 -13.25 -25.81 -8.38
N TYR A 129 -12.59 -25.94 -7.22
CA TYR A 129 -11.43 -26.81 -7.00
C TYR A 129 -11.69 -27.81 -5.87
N PRO A 130 -12.61 -28.79 -6.07
CA PRO A 130 -12.89 -29.78 -5.05
C PRO A 130 -11.64 -30.61 -4.70
N ASN A 131 -11.46 -30.91 -3.41
CA ASN A 131 -10.29 -31.61 -2.85
C ASN A 131 -8.96 -30.84 -2.91
N TRP A 132 -8.96 -29.55 -3.25
CA TRP A 132 -7.79 -28.68 -3.11
C TRP A 132 -7.81 -27.95 -1.76
N GLY A 133 -6.67 -27.91 -1.08
CA GLY A 133 -6.47 -27.13 0.14
C GLY A 133 -5.96 -25.73 -0.15
N ILE A 134 -6.38 -24.75 0.65
CA ILE A 134 -5.81 -23.39 0.62
C ILE A 134 -4.54 -23.39 1.47
N LYS A 135 -3.41 -22.99 0.88
CA LYS A 135 -2.10 -22.93 1.57
C LYS A 135 -1.69 -21.54 1.98
N LYS A 136 -1.95 -20.54 1.15
CA LYS A 136 -1.56 -19.16 1.40
C LYS A 136 -2.52 -18.23 0.69
N VAL A 137 -2.82 -17.10 1.33
CA VAL A 137 -3.67 -16.05 0.79
C VAL A 137 -2.94 -14.73 1.01
N ASP A 138 -2.59 -14.07 -0.08
CA ASP A 138 -2.08 -12.71 -0.06
C ASP A 138 -3.15 -11.78 -0.64
N CYS A 139 -3.19 -10.54 -0.21
CA CYS A 139 -4.13 -9.53 -0.71
C CYS A 139 -3.39 -8.27 -1.10
N GLU A 140 -3.76 -7.73 -2.25
CA GLU A 140 -3.28 -6.48 -2.80
C GLU A 140 -4.49 -5.54 -2.94
N ILE A 141 -4.35 -4.31 -2.45
CA ILE A 141 -5.39 -3.28 -2.55
C ILE A 141 -4.77 -2.05 -3.19
N GLN A 142 -5.46 -1.51 -4.20
CA GLN A 142 -5.10 -0.25 -4.83
C GLN A 142 -6.22 0.76 -4.60
N TYR A 143 -5.86 1.85 -3.92
CA TYR A 143 -6.67 3.06 -3.83
C TYR A 143 -6.11 4.14 -4.75
N THR A 144 -7.00 4.92 -5.33
CA THR A 144 -6.70 6.15 -6.06
C THR A 144 -7.80 7.14 -5.74
N LYS A 145 -7.44 8.34 -5.33
CA LYS A 145 -8.37 9.44 -5.09
C LYS A 145 -9.28 9.64 -6.31
N ASP A 146 -10.54 10.00 -6.04
CA ASP A 146 -11.58 10.23 -7.04
C ASP A 146 -12.01 8.97 -7.83
N LYS A 147 -11.39 7.80 -7.62
CA LYS A 147 -11.96 6.53 -8.09
C LYS A 147 -13.04 6.06 -7.14
N GLN A 148 -14.19 5.72 -7.71
CA GLN A 148 -15.36 5.28 -6.94
C GLN A 148 -15.14 3.97 -6.16
N HIS A 149 -14.27 3.09 -6.66
CA HIS A 149 -14.00 1.78 -6.06
C HIS A 149 -12.51 1.48 -6.05
N SER A 150 -12.05 0.87 -4.97
CA SER A 150 -10.69 0.34 -4.85
C SER A 150 -10.59 -1.05 -5.48
N GLU A 151 -9.45 -1.33 -6.12
CA GLU A 151 -9.20 -2.64 -6.71
C GLU A 151 -8.64 -3.57 -5.62
N ILE A 152 -9.35 -4.67 -5.34
CA ILE A 152 -8.97 -5.65 -4.31
C ILE A 152 -8.73 -7.01 -4.96
N ILE A 153 -7.49 -7.51 -4.88
CA ILE A 153 -7.07 -8.77 -5.49
C ILE A 153 -6.55 -9.71 -4.41
N TYR A 154 -7.14 -10.90 -4.32
CA TYR A 154 -6.65 -12.01 -3.49
C TYR A 154 -5.86 -13.00 -4.34
N ARG A 155 -4.58 -13.19 -4.01
CA ARG A 155 -3.73 -14.21 -4.61
C ARG A 155 -3.68 -15.44 -3.70
N VAL A 156 -4.38 -16.49 -4.11
CA VAL A 156 -4.52 -17.72 -3.34
C VAL A 156 -3.64 -18.81 -3.91
N LEU A 157 -2.75 -19.36 -3.07
CA LEU A 157 -2.02 -20.59 -3.36
C LEU A 157 -2.85 -21.78 -2.88
N ILE A 158 -3.26 -22.65 -3.80
CA ILE A 158 -3.95 -23.90 -3.50
C ILE A 158 -3.08 -25.10 -3.83
N ASN A 159 -3.30 -26.22 -3.14
CA ASN A 159 -2.58 -27.46 -3.39
C ASN A 159 -3.49 -28.70 -3.35
N ASN A 160 -3.09 -29.74 -4.08
CA ASN A 160 -3.69 -31.06 -4.01
C ASN A 160 -2.58 -32.10 -4.22
N LYS A 161 -2.29 -32.88 -3.17
CA LYS A 161 -1.14 -33.80 -3.12
C LYS A 161 0.16 -33.06 -3.53
N ASN A 162 0.78 -33.47 -4.64
CA ASN A 162 2.04 -32.92 -5.13
C ASN A 162 1.84 -31.77 -6.15
N LYS A 163 0.61 -31.33 -6.40
CA LYS A 163 0.29 -30.24 -7.33
C LYS A 163 -0.03 -28.97 -6.56
N SER A 164 0.43 -27.82 -7.07
CA SER A 164 0.11 -26.49 -6.55
C SER A 164 -0.30 -25.55 -7.67
N LYS A 165 -1.20 -24.60 -7.38
CA LYS A 165 -1.66 -23.56 -8.31
C LYS A 165 -1.82 -22.23 -7.58
N ARG A 166 -1.54 -21.13 -8.27
CA ARG A 166 -1.85 -19.78 -7.78
C ARG A 166 -3.02 -19.22 -8.57
N ILE A 167 -4.03 -18.73 -7.87
CA ILE A 167 -5.28 -18.20 -8.42
C ILE A 167 -5.43 -16.75 -7.94
N ALA A 168 -5.83 -15.86 -8.85
CA ALA A 168 -6.21 -14.50 -8.52
C ALA A 168 -7.75 -14.42 -8.45
N LEU A 169 -8.27 -13.86 -7.37
CA LEU A 169 -9.70 -13.66 -7.14
C LEU A 169 -9.96 -12.20 -6.82
N THR A 170 -10.97 -11.61 -7.44
CA THR A 170 -11.47 -10.27 -7.15
C THR A 170 -12.83 -10.36 -6.47
N LEU A 171 -13.11 -9.41 -5.59
CA LEU A 171 -14.46 -9.19 -5.05
C LEU A 171 -15.34 -8.50 -6.10
#